data_AF-A0A0A3JSC6-F1
#
_entry.id   AF-A0A0A3JSC6-F1
#
_cell.length_a   1.000
_cell.length_b   1.000
_cell.length_c   1.000
_cell.angle_alpha   90.00
_cell.angle_beta   90.00
_cell.angle_gamma   90.00
#
_symmetry.space_group_name_H-M   'P 1'
#
loop_
_entity.id
_entity.type
_entity.pdbx_description
1 polymer ?
#
loop_
_entity_poly.entity_id
_entity_poly.type
_entity_poly.pdbx_seq_one_letter_code
_entity_poly.pdbx_strand_id
1 'polypeptide(L)'
;MNRYQEYIRQCRANASHGEFFFAKFILPNGVPTERPVFVISDDNDKNDVVICVCTKHPPRDDSEFDYAINIRRKEGSLRTNKIYTVEREQLLNPIRYTIDPDDYTEIINKIKNAIRV
;
A
#
# COMPACT_ATOMS: atom_id res chain seq x y z
N MET A 1 -20.75 12.50 -13.39
CA MET A 1 -19.67 12.19 -12.43
C MET A 1 -19.25 13.49 -11.77
N ASN A 2 -19.17 13.56 -10.43
CA ASN A 2 -18.73 14.80 -9.76
C ASN A 2 -17.19 14.95 -9.85
N ARG A 3 -16.67 16.18 -9.70
CA ARG A 3 -15.21 16.46 -9.82
C ARG A 3 -14.36 15.59 -8.89
N TYR A 4 -14.89 15.22 -7.73
CA TYR A 4 -14.20 14.39 -6.76
C TYR A 4 -14.03 12.93 -7.24
N GLN A 5 -15.06 12.36 -7.86
CA GLN A 5 -14.99 11.03 -8.46
C GLN A 5 -14.01 10.97 -9.64
N GLU A 6 -13.97 12.03 -10.46
CA GLU A 6 -12.99 12.13 -11.54
C GLU A 6 -11.56 12.23 -11.00
N TYR A 7 -11.34 13.03 -9.95
CA TYR A 7 -10.05 13.10 -9.27
C TYR A 7 -9.60 11.73 -8.74
N ILE A 8 -10.46 11.00 -8.04
CA ILE A 8 -10.12 9.64 -7.56
C ILE A 8 -9.78 8.72 -8.72
N ARG A 9 -10.56 8.76 -9.81
CA ARG A 9 -10.34 7.95 -11.00
C ARG A 9 -8.96 8.21 -11.62
N GLN A 10 -8.53 9.47 -11.64
CA GLN A 10 -7.20 9.84 -12.14
C GLN A 10 -6.10 9.39 -11.17
N CYS A 11 -6.30 9.55 -9.86
CA CYS A 11 -5.33 9.08 -8.86
C CYS A 11 -5.11 7.58 -8.95
N ARG A 12 -6.17 6.76 -9.03
CA ARG A 12 -6.03 5.30 -9.13
C ARG A 12 -5.39 4.85 -10.45
N ALA A 13 -5.73 5.51 -11.56
CA ALA A 13 -5.19 5.20 -12.88
C ALA A 13 -3.68 5.50 -12.97
N ASN A 14 -3.22 6.50 -12.22
CA ASN A 14 -1.82 6.93 -12.18
C ASN A 14 -1.11 6.55 -10.87
N ALA A 15 -1.69 5.66 -10.06
CA ALA A 15 -1.09 5.25 -8.81
C ALA A 15 0.31 4.68 -9.07
N SER A 16 1.29 5.22 -8.37
CA SER A 16 2.71 5.04 -8.62
C SER A 16 3.43 4.50 -7.39
N HIS A 17 4.61 3.93 -7.62
CA HIS A 17 5.45 3.39 -6.56
C HIS A 17 5.68 4.45 -5.46
N GLY A 18 5.52 4.05 -4.19
CA GLY A 18 5.72 4.95 -3.05
C GLY A 18 4.45 5.64 -2.56
N GLU A 19 3.34 5.52 -3.28
CA GLU A 19 2.08 6.16 -2.89
C GLU A 19 1.24 5.29 -1.94
N PHE A 20 0.43 5.96 -1.12
CA PHE A 20 -0.54 5.31 -0.24
C PHE A 20 -1.96 5.51 -0.72
N PHE A 21 -2.77 4.47 -0.62
CA PHE A 21 -4.19 4.47 -0.94
C PHE A 21 -4.97 3.73 0.14
N PHE A 22 -6.25 4.03 0.31
CA PHE A 22 -7.19 3.01 0.80
C PHE A 22 -7.52 2.06 -0.34
N ALA A 23 -7.61 0.76 -0.06
CA ALA A 23 -8.04 -0.22 -1.05
C ALA A 23 -9.08 -1.16 -0.47
N LYS A 24 -9.99 -1.65 -1.32
CA LYS A 24 -11.00 -2.65 -0.98
C LYS A 24 -10.89 -3.85 -1.90
N PHE A 25 -10.50 -4.99 -1.34
CA PHE A 25 -10.21 -6.22 -2.08
C PHE A 25 -10.47 -7.46 -1.23
N ILE A 26 -10.39 -8.64 -1.84
CA ILE A 26 -10.60 -9.93 -1.17
C ILE A 26 -9.23 -10.56 -0.91
N LEU A 27 -8.97 -10.93 0.34
CA LEU A 27 -7.75 -11.65 0.71
C LEU A 27 -7.82 -13.11 0.21
N PRO A 28 -6.68 -13.82 0.09
CA PRO A 28 -6.67 -15.22 -0.35
C PRO A 28 -7.54 -16.17 0.49
N ASN A 29 -7.83 -15.80 1.74
CA ASN A 29 -8.74 -16.54 2.62
C ASN A 29 -10.23 -16.22 2.39
N GLY A 30 -10.57 -15.49 1.33
CA GLY A 30 -11.94 -15.09 0.98
C GLY A 30 -12.51 -13.93 1.79
N VAL A 31 -11.74 -13.35 2.73
CA VAL A 31 -12.24 -12.25 3.57
C VAL A 31 -12.18 -10.92 2.80
N PRO A 32 -13.33 -10.23 2.61
CA PRO A 32 -13.32 -8.86 2.09
C PRO A 32 -12.64 -7.94 3.08
N THR A 33 -11.76 -7.08 2.61
CA THR A 33 -11.03 -6.14 3.45
C THR A 33 -10.97 -4.76 2.84
N GLU A 34 -10.97 -3.75 3.70
CA GLU A 34 -10.72 -2.36 3.35
C GLU A 34 -9.66 -1.80 4.30
N ARG A 35 -8.52 -1.38 3.75
CA ARG A 35 -7.38 -0.92 4.56
C ARG A 35 -6.43 -0.01 3.76
N PRO A 36 -5.57 0.76 4.43
CA PRO A 36 -4.48 1.45 3.77
C PRO A 36 -3.51 0.45 3.14
N VAL A 37 -2.99 0.81 1.98
CA VAL A 37 -2.04 0.03 1.19
C VAL A 37 -0.95 0.96 0.66
N PHE A 38 0.22 0.40 0.41
CA PHE A 38 1.39 1.06 -0.14
C PHE A 38 1.67 0.47 -1.53
N VAL A 39 1.76 1.30 -2.55
CA VAL A 39 2.00 0.86 -3.93
C VAL A 39 3.49 0.58 -4.12
N ILE A 40 3.80 -0.61 -4.66
CA ILE A 40 5.18 -1.06 -4.90
C ILE A 40 5.49 -1.36 -6.37
N SER A 41 4.49 -1.41 -7.25
CA SER A 41 4.73 -1.50 -8.70
C SER A 41 5.09 -0.14 -9.28
N ASP A 42 6.07 -0.12 -10.18
CA ASP A 42 6.46 1.04 -11.01
C ASP A 42 6.25 0.74 -12.51
N ASP A 43 5.28 -0.15 -12.81
CA ASP A 43 4.96 -0.52 -14.18
C ASP A 43 3.85 0.37 -14.75
N ASN A 44 3.80 0.41 -16.09
CA ASN A 44 2.76 1.11 -16.85
C ASN A 44 1.49 0.25 -17.02
N ASP A 45 1.28 -0.78 -16.20
CA ASP A 45 0.05 -1.57 -16.27
C ASP A 45 -1.14 -0.70 -15.90
N LYS A 46 -2.15 -0.68 -16.78
CA LYS A 46 -3.34 0.18 -16.65
C LYS A 46 -4.47 -0.51 -15.89
N ASN A 47 -4.37 -1.81 -15.67
CA ASN A 47 -5.41 -2.62 -15.05
C ASN A 47 -5.05 -2.93 -13.61
N ASP A 48 -3.82 -3.40 -13.39
CA ASP A 48 -3.39 -3.93 -12.11
C ASP A 48 -2.33 -3.04 -11.45
N VAL A 49 -2.15 -3.25 -10.15
CA VAL A 49 -1.14 -2.58 -9.33
C VAL A 49 -0.70 -3.53 -8.21
N VAL A 50 0.58 -3.52 -7.90
CA VAL A 50 1.15 -4.34 -6.82
C VAL A 50 1.25 -3.51 -5.55
N ILE A 51 0.76 -4.07 -4.44
CA ILE A 51 0.64 -3.36 -3.16
C ILE A 51 1.18 -4.18 -1.98
N CYS A 52 1.64 -3.48 -0.95
CA CYS A 52 1.81 -3.98 0.42
C CYS A 52 0.67 -3.47 1.31
N VAL A 53 0.28 -4.25 2.32
CA VAL A 53 -0.84 -3.87 3.22
C VAL A 53 -0.37 -3.21 4.51
N CYS A 54 -1.14 -2.22 4.96
CA CYS A 54 -1.00 -1.66 6.30
C CYS A 54 -1.95 -2.35 7.29
N THR A 55 -1.58 -2.36 8.57
CA THR A 55 -2.41 -2.83 9.68
C THR A 55 -2.41 -1.82 10.82
N LYS A 56 -3.45 -1.87 11.66
CA LYS A 56 -3.57 -1.05 12.88
C LYS A 56 -2.72 -1.57 14.04
N HIS A 57 -2.14 -2.76 13.87
CA HIS A 57 -1.27 -3.34 14.89
C HIS A 57 0.14 -2.76 14.74
N PRO A 58 0.85 -2.53 15.87
CA PRO A 58 2.27 -2.19 15.81
C PRO A 58 3.06 -3.31 15.12
N PRO A 59 4.30 -3.02 14.68
CA PRO A 59 5.22 -4.07 14.23
C PRO A 59 5.34 -5.16 15.29
N ARG A 60 5.46 -6.41 14.86
CA ARG A 60 5.81 -7.50 15.77
C ARG A 60 7.29 -7.43 16.12
N ASP A 61 7.63 -7.65 17.39
CA ASP A 61 9.01 -7.53 17.89
C ASP A 61 10.02 -8.43 17.14
N ASP A 62 9.54 -9.56 16.60
CA ASP A 62 10.31 -10.55 15.86
C ASP A 62 10.22 -10.41 14.33
N SER A 63 9.54 -9.38 13.83
CA SER A 63 9.23 -9.27 12.40
C SER A 63 10.18 -8.37 11.64
N GLU A 64 11.07 -8.99 10.88
CA GLU A 64 11.96 -8.31 9.93
C GLU A 64 11.19 -7.58 8.80
N PHE A 65 9.92 -7.95 8.56
CA PHE A 65 9.09 -7.46 7.45
C PHE A 65 8.03 -6.43 7.87
N ASP A 66 7.91 -6.14 9.15
CA ASP A 66 6.98 -5.10 9.58
C ASP A 66 7.79 -3.78 9.68
N TYR A 67 7.20 -2.69 9.20
CA TYR A 67 7.78 -1.35 9.28
C TYR A 67 6.75 -0.41 9.94
N ALA A 68 7.18 0.35 10.96
CA ALA A 68 6.28 1.22 11.72
C ALA A 68 5.82 2.40 10.86
N ILE A 69 4.51 2.67 10.83
CA ILE A 69 3.97 3.82 10.09
C ILE A 69 2.94 4.56 10.92
N ASN A 70 2.81 5.87 10.66
CA ASN A 70 1.82 6.71 11.31
C ASN A 70 0.95 7.43 10.27
N ILE A 71 -0.09 6.75 9.80
CA ILE A 71 -1.01 7.32 8.80
C ILE A 71 -2.12 8.10 9.50
N ARG A 72 -2.18 9.42 9.28
CA ARG A 72 -3.22 10.32 9.83
C ARG A 72 -3.33 10.24 11.37
N ARG A 73 -2.20 10.26 12.08
CA ARG A 73 -2.13 10.14 13.56
C ARG A 73 -2.64 8.80 14.09
N LYS A 74 -2.64 7.76 13.25
CA LYS A 74 -2.94 6.39 13.65
C LYS A 74 -1.70 5.55 13.44
N GLU A 75 -1.21 5.04 14.55
CA GLU A 75 -0.10 4.09 14.57
C GLU A 75 -0.53 2.77 13.95
N GLY A 76 0.43 2.11 13.34
CA GLY A 76 0.26 0.83 12.68
C GLY A 76 1.57 0.35 12.08
N SER A 77 1.48 -0.64 11.22
CA SER A 77 2.63 -1.15 10.50
C SER A 77 2.30 -1.45 9.05
N LEU A 78 3.28 -1.21 8.18
CA LEU A 78 3.34 -1.70 6.82
C LEU A 78 3.93 -3.12 6.87
N ARG A 79 3.23 -4.09 6.28
CA ARG A 79 3.69 -5.48 6.21
C ARG A 79 4.29 -5.75 4.83
N THR A 80 5.61 -5.63 4.71
CA THR A 80 6.32 -5.70 3.42
C THR A 80 6.33 -7.10 2.81
N ASN A 81 6.00 -8.13 3.58
CA ASN A 81 5.85 -9.51 3.11
C ASN A 81 4.42 -9.90 2.74
N LYS A 82 3.46 -8.97 2.86
CA LYS A 82 2.06 -9.19 2.49
C LYS A 82 1.76 -8.41 1.21
N ILE A 83 2.27 -8.94 0.12
CA ILE A 83 2.20 -8.38 -1.23
C ILE A 83 1.01 -8.98 -1.98
N TYR A 84 0.23 -8.12 -2.63
CA TYR A 84 -0.92 -8.52 -3.45
C TYR A 84 -0.94 -7.73 -4.75
N THR A 85 -1.40 -8.37 -5.82
CA THR A 85 -1.85 -7.68 -7.03
C THR A 85 -3.34 -7.40 -6.88
N VAL A 86 -3.74 -6.16 -7.11
CA VAL A 86 -5.13 -5.72 -7.09
C VAL A 86 -5.42 -4.94 -8.36
N GLU A 87 -6.67 -4.91 -8.79
CA GLU A 87 -7.09 -4.03 -9.87
C GLU A 87 -7.00 -2.58 -9.38
N ARG A 88 -6.60 -1.65 -10.25
CA ARG A 88 -6.57 -0.21 -9.95
C ARG A 88 -7.93 0.32 -9.50
N GLU A 89 -9.03 -0.30 -9.94
CA GLU A 89 -10.38 0.08 -9.50
C GLU A 89 -10.66 -0.23 -8.03
N GLN A 90 -9.91 -1.15 -7.44
CA GLN A 90 -9.96 -1.50 -6.02
C GLN A 90 -9.24 -0.47 -5.14
N LEU A 91 -8.42 0.41 -5.74
CA LEU A 91 -7.90 1.60 -5.07
C LEU A 91 -9.02 2.64 -4.93
N LEU A 92 -9.26 3.04 -3.68
CA LEU A 92 -10.24 4.04 -3.30
C LEU A 92 -9.55 5.41 -3.22
N ASN A 93 -9.43 5.98 -2.03
CA ASN A 93 -8.96 7.35 -1.88
C ASN A 93 -7.43 7.36 -1.66
N PRO A 94 -6.69 8.26 -2.33
CA PRO A 94 -5.28 8.47 -2.03
C PRO A 94 -5.12 8.99 -0.59
N ILE A 95 -4.05 8.56 0.05
CA ILE A 95 -3.67 8.98 1.39
C ILE A 95 -2.45 9.88 1.25
N ARG A 96 -2.62 11.16 1.58
CA ARG A 96 -1.50 12.10 1.68
C ARG A 96 -0.64 11.72 2.88
N TYR A 97 0.41 10.97 2.61
CA TYR A 97 1.43 10.57 3.55
C TYR A 97 2.75 10.53 2.80
N THR A 98 3.73 11.26 3.31
CA THR A 98 5.09 11.29 2.76
C THR A 98 5.97 10.48 3.68
N ILE A 99 6.67 9.51 3.12
CA ILE A 99 7.71 8.77 3.85
C ILE A 99 9.02 9.56 3.72
N ASP A 100 9.80 9.62 4.79
CA ASP A 100 11.14 10.18 4.74
C ASP A 100 12.05 9.34 3.80
N PRO A 101 13.02 9.92 3.07
CA PRO A 101 13.89 9.14 2.20
C PRO A 101 14.63 7.97 2.88
N ASP A 102 15.05 8.13 4.13
CA ASP A 102 15.76 7.08 4.87
C ASP A 102 14.80 5.93 5.24
N ASP A 103 13.62 6.29 5.71
CA ASP A 103 12.51 5.38 6.00
C ASP A 103 12.06 4.59 4.76
N TYR A 104 11.98 5.29 3.61
CA TYR A 104 11.62 4.67 2.34
C TYR A 104 12.66 3.63 1.93
N THR A 105 13.96 3.95 2.08
CA THR A 105 15.05 3.01 1.80
C THR A 105 14.94 1.75 2.66
N GLU A 106 14.59 1.90 3.94
CA GLU A 106 14.35 0.77 4.83
C GLU A 106 13.17 -0.10 4.36
N ILE A 107 12.04 0.52 4.01
CA ILE A 107 10.86 -0.19 3.49
C ILE A 107 11.23 -1.00 2.25
N ILE A 108 11.96 -0.42 1.30
CA ILE A 108 12.38 -1.12 0.08
C ILE A 108 13.30 -2.30 0.40
N ASN A 109 14.25 -2.14 1.33
CA ASN A 109 15.11 -3.26 1.75
C ASN A 109 14.29 -4.40 2.37
N LYS A 110 13.30 -4.08 3.22
CA LYS A 110 12.38 -5.06 3.80
C LYS A 110 11.51 -5.75 2.74
N ILE A 111 11.11 -5.02 1.68
CA ILE A 111 10.39 -5.61 0.54
C ILE A 111 11.29 -6.58 -0.21
N LYS A 112 12.51 -6.16 -0.59
CA LYS A 112 13.50 -7.01 -1.29
C LYS A 112 13.76 -8.31 -0.53
N ASN A 113 13.97 -8.20 0.79
CA ASN A 113 14.14 -9.36 1.67
C ASN A 113 12.94 -10.33 1.63
N ALA A 114 11.72 -9.80 1.56
CA ALA A 114 10.50 -10.62 1.51
C ALA A 114 10.36 -11.41 0.19
N ILE A 115 10.85 -10.85 -0.92
CA ILE A 115 10.78 -11.48 -2.26
C ILE A 115 12.07 -12.23 -2.65
N ARG A 116 13.10 -12.22 -1.80
CA ARG A 116 14.40 -12.89 -2.02
C ARG A 116 15.07 -12.51 -3.35
N VAL A 117 15.17 -11.22 -3.63
CA VAL A 117 16.10 -10.66 -4.63
C VAL A 117 17.29 -10.00 -3.96
#